data_AF-A0A1T4KWG2-F1
#
_entry.id   AF-A0A1T4KWG2-F1
#
_cell.length_a   1.000
_cell.length_b   1.000
_cell.length_c   1.000
_cell.angle_alpha   90.00
_cell.angle_beta   90.00
_cell.angle_gamma   90.00
#
_symmetry.space_group_name_H-M   'P 1'
#
loop_
_entity.id
_entity.type
_entity.pdbx_description
1 polymer ?
#
loop_
_entity_poly.entity_id
_entity_poly.type
_entity_poly.pdbx_seq_one_letter_code
_entity_poly.pdbx_strand_id
1 'polypeptide(L)'
;MNKPNKALILLIFIVFFGVGAIGFKIADKVFYPIAKAQTVSYLCEKYNAKPNEFKMKDYNQAHLEWYDTGVFTQTPKWLDFSFEFEYKGRRFVACRNKGAIYDDYQLDDIEKWCTEWLQENVDNRITGVEISTHDILNYLSATKTGYNHVISKNETYDFLINYKENETKVFYYYDINGSTFYGVDENLGKQIKLKIGSIAKCSAQFSKESAIKKIDKSSNYSWMSWYKVLNSIGE
;
A
#
# COMPACT_ATOMS: atom_id res chain seq x y z
N MET A 1 8.11 13.28 -41.08
CA MET A 1 8.29 13.25 -39.61
C MET A 1 8.92 14.56 -39.15
N ASN A 2 8.14 15.45 -38.52
CA ASN A 2 8.68 16.69 -37.96
C ASN A 2 9.52 16.36 -36.74
N LYS A 3 10.83 16.65 -36.80
CA LYS A 3 11.72 16.55 -35.64
C LYS A 3 11.18 17.46 -34.54
N PRO A 4 11.06 17.00 -33.29
CA PRO A 4 10.63 17.87 -32.20
C PRO A 4 11.62 19.03 -32.10
N ASN A 5 11.08 20.25 -32.05
CA ASN A 5 11.87 21.47 -32.10
C ASN A 5 12.78 21.50 -30.86
N LYS A 6 14.09 21.38 -31.07
CA LYS A 6 15.10 21.34 -29.99
C LYS A 6 15.00 22.58 -29.08
N ALA A 7 14.53 23.71 -29.62
CA ALA A 7 14.26 24.92 -28.85
C ALA A 7 13.06 24.78 -27.90
N LEU A 8 12.02 24.03 -28.28
CA LEU A 8 10.86 23.75 -27.42
C LEU A 8 11.25 22.82 -26.26
N ILE A 9 12.08 21.80 -26.53
CA ILE A 9 12.60 20.90 -25.49
C ILE A 9 13.52 21.66 -24.52
N LEU A 10 14.38 22.53 -25.05
CA LEU A 10 15.26 23.37 -24.23
C LEU A 10 14.48 24.38 -23.39
N LEU A 11 13.39 24.95 -23.93
CA LEU A 11 12.50 25.84 -23.19
C LEU A 11 11.80 25.12 -22.04
N ILE A 12 11.32 23.89 -22.27
CA ILE A 12 10.76 23.04 -21.21
C ILE A 12 11.83 22.78 -20.13
N PHE A 13 13.06 22.42 -20.53
CA PHE A 13 14.17 22.23 -19.59
C PHE A 13 14.51 23.50 -18.79
N ILE A 14 14.54 24.68 -19.42
CA ILE A 14 14.84 25.96 -18.75
C ILE A 14 13.68 26.40 -17.84
N VAL A 15 12.42 26.10 -18.17
CA VAL A 15 11.28 26.35 -17.27
C VAL A 15 11.31 25.41 -16.05
N PHE A 16 11.74 24.16 -16.24
CA PHE A 16 11.94 23.20 -15.14
C PHE A 16 13.12 23.57 -14.21
N PHE A 17 14.21 24.14 -14.73
CA PHE A 17 15.42 24.44 -13.94
C PHE A 17 15.57 25.92 -13.52
N GLY A 18 15.09 26.87 -14.32
CA GLY A 18 15.34 28.32 -14.14
C GLY A 18 14.34 29.05 -13.25
N VAL A 19 13.19 28.43 -12.93
CA VAL A 19 12.16 29.03 -12.08
C VAL A 19 11.79 28.05 -10.96
N GLY A 20 12.79 27.65 -10.16
CA GLY A 20 12.75 26.50 -9.25
C GLY A 20 11.64 26.46 -8.18
N ALA A 21 10.82 27.51 -8.02
CA ALA A 21 9.66 27.49 -7.12
C ALA A 21 8.32 27.80 -7.82
N ILE A 22 8.30 28.71 -8.81
CA ILE A 22 7.07 29.09 -9.53
C ILE A 22 6.81 28.12 -10.70
N GLY A 23 7.86 27.67 -11.38
CA GLY A 23 7.77 26.68 -12.47
C GLY A 23 7.27 25.32 -11.97
N PHE A 24 7.78 24.86 -10.81
CA PHE A 24 7.28 23.64 -10.15
C PHE A 24 5.79 23.77 -9.80
N LYS A 25 5.37 24.85 -9.13
CA LYS A 25 3.95 25.08 -8.81
C LYS A 25 3.03 25.15 -10.04
N ILE A 26 3.52 25.64 -11.18
CA ILE A 26 2.76 25.68 -12.44
C ILE A 26 2.70 24.30 -13.08
N ALA A 27 3.82 23.58 -13.13
CA ALA A 27 3.89 22.20 -13.59
C ALA A 27 2.91 21.32 -12.79
N ASP A 28 2.89 21.45 -11.48
CA ASP A 28 1.98 20.70 -10.60
C ASP A 28 0.51 20.94 -10.95
N LYS A 29 0.11 22.18 -11.25
CA LYS A 29 -1.28 22.48 -11.68
C LYS A 29 -1.67 21.84 -13.00
N VAL A 30 -0.70 21.54 -13.87
CA VAL A 30 -0.92 20.87 -15.16
C VAL A 30 -0.90 19.35 -15.00
N PHE A 31 0.05 18.82 -14.22
CA PHE A 31 0.22 17.38 -14.05
C PHE A 31 -0.79 16.78 -13.07
N TYR A 32 -1.19 17.51 -12.02
CA TYR A 32 -2.15 17.02 -11.03
C TYR A 32 -3.50 16.61 -11.64
N PRO A 33 -4.18 17.44 -12.47
CA PRO A 33 -5.45 17.04 -13.07
C PRO A 33 -5.33 15.80 -13.97
N ILE A 34 -4.22 15.69 -14.70
CA ILE A 34 -3.93 14.53 -15.57
C ILE A 34 -3.69 13.28 -14.73
N ALA A 35 -2.82 13.38 -13.72
CA ALA A 35 -2.50 12.27 -12.82
C ALA A 35 -3.75 11.78 -12.10
N LYS A 36 -4.56 12.70 -11.56
CA LYS A 36 -5.84 12.38 -10.92
C LYS A 36 -6.81 11.72 -11.90
N ALA A 37 -6.98 12.25 -13.11
CA ALA A 37 -7.88 11.67 -14.10
C ALA A 37 -7.47 10.24 -14.51
N GLN A 38 -6.17 10.01 -14.70
CA GLN A 38 -5.64 8.67 -14.98
C GLN A 38 -5.85 7.71 -13.80
N THR A 39 -5.61 8.16 -12.57
CA THR A 39 -5.87 7.35 -11.37
C THR A 39 -7.35 7.03 -11.22
N VAL A 40 -8.25 7.98 -11.46
CA VAL A 40 -9.70 7.73 -11.45
C VAL A 40 -10.10 6.76 -12.57
N SER A 41 -9.55 6.87 -13.78
CA SER A 41 -9.81 5.92 -14.87
C SER A 41 -9.42 4.50 -14.49
N TYR A 42 -8.20 4.34 -13.94
CA TYR A 42 -7.71 3.06 -13.42
C TYR A 42 -8.68 2.47 -12.37
N LEU A 43 -9.13 3.26 -11.41
CA LEU A 43 -10.07 2.81 -10.37
C LEU A 43 -11.44 2.44 -10.95
N CYS A 44 -11.93 3.19 -11.95
CA CYS A 44 -13.18 2.91 -12.63
C CYS A 44 -13.12 1.58 -13.39
N GLU A 45 -12.03 1.35 -14.13
CA GLU A 45 -11.78 0.12 -14.88
C GLU A 45 -11.66 -1.08 -13.94
N LYS A 46 -10.85 -0.96 -12.88
CA LYS A 46 -10.60 -2.05 -11.92
C LYS A 46 -11.86 -2.43 -11.14
N TYR A 47 -12.59 -1.46 -10.62
CA TYR A 47 -13.72 -1.71 -9.71
C TYR A 47 -15.09 -1.62 -10.38
N ASN A 48 -15.14 -1.51 -11.71
CA ASN A 48 -16.36 -1.31 -12.50
C ASN A 48 -17.25 -0.22 -11.90
N ALA A 49 -16.66 0.95 -11.66
CA ALA A 49 -17.26 2.07 -10.95
C ALA A 49 -17.32 3.33 -11.81
N LYS A 50 -18.18 4.28 -11.46
CA LYS A 50 -18.27 5.57 -12.17
C LYS A 50 -17.29 6.59 -11.56
N PRO A 51 -16.72 7.50 -12.36
CA PRO A 51 -15.76 8.49 -11.88
C PRO A 51 -16.24 9.36 -10.71
N ASN A 52 -17.54 9.69 -10.68
CA ASN A 52 -18.13 10.54 -9.64
C ASN A 52 -18.36 9.81 -8.30
N GLU A 53 -18.18 8.49 -8.24
CA GLU A 53 -18.26 7.73 -6.99
C GLU A 53 -16.98 7.85 -6.15
N PHE A 54 -15.85 8.23 -6.76
CA PHE A 54 -14.58 8.42 -6.08
C PHE A 54 -14.42 9.86 -5.58
N LYS A 55 -14.45 10.04 -4.26
CA LYS A 55 -14.24 11.35 -3.62
C LYS A 55 -12.80 11.48 -3.16
N MET A 56 -11.99 12.24 -3.88
CA MET A 56 -10.62 12.54 -3.45
C MET A 56 -10.64 13.37 -2.16
N LYS A 57 -9.86 12.93 -1.16
CA LYS A 57 -9.73 13.59 0.15
C LYS A 57 -8.44 14.38 0.30
N ASP A 58 -7.36 13.85 -0.24
CA ASP A 58 -6.04 14.43 -0.11
C ASP A 58 -5.12 13.91 -1.22
N TYR A 59 -3.96 14.55 -1.42
CA TYR A 59 -2.94 14.08 -2.35
C TYR A 59 -1.55 14.58 -1.99
N ASN A 60 -0.54 13.78 -2.30
CA ASN A 60 0.85 14.18 -2.33
C ASN A 60 1.26 14.52 -3.76
N GLN A 61 2.01 15.60 -3.92
CA GLN A 61 2.54 16.03 -5.21
C GLN A 61 3.75 15.20 -5.62
N ALA A 62 3.97 15.07 -6.92
CA ALA A 62 5.20 14.45 -7.41
C ALA A 62 6.39 15.38 -7.10
N HIS A 63 7.46 14.85 -6.53
CA HIS A 63 8.63 15.62 -6.14
C HIS A 63 9.90 14.76 -6.08
N LEU A 64 11.04 15.43 -6.01
CA LEU A 64 12.33 14.78 -5.82
C LEU A 64 12.59 14.59 -4.32
N GLU A 65 12.84 13.36 -3.91
CA GLU A 65 13.25 13.03 -2.54
C GLU A 65 14.70 12.52 -2.54
N TRP A 66 15.46 12.92 -1.52
CA TRP A 66 16.85 12.51 -1.36
C TRP A 66 16.95 11.39 -0.35
N TYR A 67 17.23 10.18 -0.83
CA TYR A 67 17.47 9.04 0.06
C TYR A 67 18.93 8.99 0.49
N ASP A 68 19.14 8.95 1.80
CA ASP A 68 20.44 8.68 2.40
C ASP A 68 20.79 7.20 2.17
N THR A 69 21.90 6.95 1.45
CA THR A 69 22.42 5.60 1.21
C THR A 69 23.63 5.28 2.09
N GLY A 70 23.97 6.16 3.03
CA GLY A 70 25.18 6.11 3.84
C GLY A 70 26.22 7.16 3.44
N VAL A 71 27.30 7.17 4.23
CA VAL A 71 28.16 8.28 4.71
C VAL A 71 28.47 9.47 3.77
N PHE A 72 28.37 9.41 2.44
CA PHE A 72 28.51 10.60 1.57
C PHE A 72 27.72 10.57 0.24
N THR A 73 26.73 9.70 0.08
CA THR A 73 25.97 9.58 -1.18
C THR A 73 24.47 9.71 -0.94
N GLN A 74 23.88 10.80 -1.42
CA GLN A 74 22.43 10.93 -1.54
C GLN A 74 22.04 10.58 -2.98
N THR A 75 21.12 9.63 -3.14
CA THR A 75 20.58 9.30 -4.47
C THR A 75 19.22 9.95 -4.63
N PRO A 76 19.03 10.81 -5.65
CA PRO A 76 17.73 11.40 -5.91
C PRO A 76 16.75 10.33 -6.39
N LYS A 77 15.59 10.24 -5.74
CA LYS A 77 14.49 9.37 -6.13
C LYS A 77 13.28 10.24 -6.45
N TRP A 78 12.72 10.03 -7.64
CA TRP A 78 11.45 10.64 -8.00
C TRP A 78 10.31 9.92 -7.28
N LEU A 79 9.54 10.66 -6.48
CA LEU A 79 8.27 10.21 -5.93
C LEU A 79 7.15 10.79 -6.78
N ASP A 80 6.28 9.92 -7.27
CA ASP A 80 5.13 10.30 -8.08
C ASP A 80 3.89 10.53 -7.18
N PHE A 81 2.79 11.00 -7.77
CA PHE A 81 1.58 11.35 -7.03
C PHE A 81 1.03 10.19 -6.20
N SER A 82 0.63 10.52 -4.98
CA SER A 82 -0.18 9.66 -4.11
C SER A 82 -1.51 10.35 -3.87
N PHE A 83 -2.61 9.60 -3.94
CA PHE A 83 -3.95 10.15 -3.74
C PHE A 83 -4.64 9.37 -2.64
N GLU A 84 -5.37 10.08 -1.79
CA GLU A 84 -6.35 9.46 -0.90
C GLU A 84 -7.75 9.65 -1.48
N PHE A 85 -8.49 8.55 -1.57
CA PHE A 85 -9.87 8.54 -2.02
C PHE A 85 -10.80 7.97 -0.96
N GLU A 86 -12.05 8.39 -1.02
CA GLU A 86 -13.19 7.74 -0.38
C GLU A 86 -14.11 7.14 -1.44
N TYR A 87 -14.44 5.86 -1.30
CA TYR A 87 -15.38 5.13 -2.15
C TYR A 87 -16.15 4.14 -1.28
N LYS A 88 -17.49 4.09 -1.44
CA LYS A 88 -18.39 3.24 -0.64
C LYS A 88 -18.14 3.32 0.88
N GLY A 89 -17.86 4.53 1.39
CA GLY A 89 -17.62 4.79 2.81
C GLY A 89 -16.23 4.38 3.32
N ARG A 90 -15.32 3.90 2.46
CA ARG A 90 -13.97 3.47 2.82
C ARG A 90 -12.93 4.45 2.31
N ARG A 91 -11.91 4.72 3.13
CA ARG A 91 -10.72 5.50 2.75
C ARG A 91 -9.59 4.57 2.34
N PHE A 92 -8.90 4.93 1.27
CA PHE A 92 -7.82 4.14 0.69
C PHE A 92 -6.88 5.05 -0.09
N VAL A 93 -5.69 4.57 -0.39
CA VAL A 93 -4.72 5.28 -1.22
C VAL A 93 -4.58 4.65 -2.59
N ALA A 94 -4.33 5.50 -3.59
CA ALA A 94 -3.94 5.11 -4.93
C ALA A 94 -2.69 5.88 -5.32
N CYS A 95 -1.64 5.17 -5.69
CA CYS A 95 -0.30 5.73 -5.87
C CYS A 95 0.21 5.41 -7.27
N ARG A 96 0.94 6.37 -7.83
CA ARG A 96 1.66 6.20 -9.08
C ARG A 96 3.09 5.76 -8.78
N ASN A 97 3.61 4.84 -9.57
CA ASN A 97 5.01 4.43 -9.49
C ASN A 97 5.49 3.95 -10.86
N LYS A 98 6.55 4.59 -11.39
CA LYS A 98 7.18 4.23 -12.68
C LYS A 98 6.17 4.03 -13.83
N GLY A 99 5.14 4.87 -13.89
CA GLY A 99 4.11 4.83 -14.93
C GLY A 99 2.96 3.83 -14.69
N ALA A 100 3.00 3.05 -13.61
CA ALA A 100 1.90 2.20 -13.17
C ALA A 100 1.11 2.86 -12.04
N ILE A 101 -0.16 2.46 -11.87
CA ILE A 101 -1.02 2.89 -10.78
C ILE A 101 -1.40 1.64 -9.97
N TYR A 102 -1.31 1.74 -8.66
CA TYR A 102 -1.79 0.73 -7.72
C TYR A 102 -2.63 1.38 -6.63
N ASP A 103 -3.41 0.57 -5.92
CA ASP A 103 -4.25 1.03 -4.82
C ASP A 103 -4.39 -0.04 -3.73
N ASP A 104 -4.93 0.37 -2.59
CA ASP A 104 -5.23 -0.52 -1.46
C ASP A 104 -6.70 -0.48 -1.01
N TYR A 105 -7.63 -0.21 -1.95
CA TYR A 105 -9.06 -0.22 -1.66
C TYR A 105 -9.55 -1.55 -1.07
N GLN A 106 -8.99 -2.67 -1.54
CA GLN A 106 -9.35 -4.01 -1.10
C GLN A 106 -8.68 -4.43 0.22
N LEU A 107 -7.85 -3.59 0.85
CA LEU A 107 -7.10 -3.96 2.05
C LEU A 107 -8.03 -4.45 3.17
N ASP A 108 -9.16 -3.78 3.38
CA ASP A 108 -10.13 -4.13 4.42
C ASP A 108 -10.80 -5.49 4.13
N ASP A 109 -11.09 -5.79 2.87
CA ASP A 109 -11.70 -7.06 2.49
C ASP A 109 -10.69 -8.21 2.61
N ILE A 110 -9.44 -7.98 2.21
CA ILE A 110 -8.35 -8.98 2.27
C ILE A 110 -7.99 -9.29 3.72
N GLU A 111 -7.89 -8.28 4.60
CA GLU A 111 -7.66 -8.49 6.04
C GLU A 111 -8.75 -9.40 6.61
N LYS A 112 -10.00 -9.05 6.35
CA LYS A 112 -11.15 -9.83 6.80
C LYS A 112 -11.11 -11.26 6.28
N TRP A 113 -10.86 -11.47 4.99
CA TRP A 113 -10.84 -12.83 4.43
C TRP A 113 -9.69 -13.66 5.01
N CYS A 114 -8.51 -13.06 5.18
CA CYS A 114 -7.36 -13.72 5.79
C CYS A 114 -7.68 -14.15 7.23
N THR A 115 -8.30 -13.26 8.00
CA THR A 115 -8.72 -13.52 9.39
C THR A 115 -9.76 -14.63 9.46
N GLU A 116 -10.82 -14.57 8.64
CA GLU A 116 -11.85 -15.64 8.55
C GLU A 116 -11.22 -16.98 8.18
N TRP A 117 -10.34 -17.01 7.18
CA TRP A 117 -9.68 -18.24 6.75
C TRP A 117 -8.85 -18.85 7.87
N LEU A 118 -8.10 -18.05 8.62
CA LEU A 118 -7.29 -18.52 9.73
C LEU A 118 -8.14 -19.00 10.91
N GLN A 119 -9.27 -18.35 11.20
CA GLN A 119 -10.22 -18.82 12.21
C GLN A 119 -10.76 -20.21 11.87
N GLU A 120 -11.12 -20.43 10.60
CA GLU A 120 -11.69 -21.70 10.12
C GLU A 120 -10.64 -22.82 10.01
N ASN A 121 -9.39 -22.48 9.68
CA ASN A 121 -8.36 -23.46 9.33
C ASN A 121 -7.27 -23.65 10.39
N VAL A 122 -7.17 -22.75 11.36
CA VAL A 122 -6.15 -22.75 12.42
C VAL A 122 -6.82 -22.71 13.80
N ASP A 123 -7.35 -21.56 14.21
CA ASP A 123 -7.84 -21.33 15.57
C ASP A 123 -8.75 -20.08 15.61
N ASN A 124 -9.93 -20.20 16.23
CA ASN A 124 -10.92 -19.12 16.32
C ASN A 124 -10.48 -17.96 17.23
N ARG A 125 -9.39 -18.12 17.99
CA ARG A 125 -8.78 -17.06 18.79
C ARG A 125 -8.16 -15.94 17.96
N ILE A 126 -7.90 -16.19 16.67
CA ILE A 126 -7.31 -15.19 15.77
C ILE A 126 -8.34 -14.09 15.50
N THR A 127 -8.01 -12.84 15.81
CA THR A 127 -8.92 -11.68 15.69
C THR A 127 -8.55 -10.72 14.57
N GLY A 128 -7.39 -10.92 13.93
CA GLY A 128 -6.95 -10.10 12.82
C GLY A 128 -5.58 -10.50 12.29
N VAL A 129 -5.19 -9.90 11.18
CA VAL A 129 -3.85 -10.03 10.59
C VAL A 129 -3.23 -8.67 10.29
N GLU A 130 -1.91 -8.55 10.46
CA GLU A 130 -1.21 -7.33 10.05
C GLU A 130 -0.90 -7.41 8.55
N ILE A 131 -1.60 -6.61 7.76
CA ILE A 131 -1.34 -6.42 6.33
C ILE A 131 -1.28 -4.94 5.97
N SER A 132 -0.62 -4.66 4.86
CA SER A 132 -0.33 -3.34 4.33
C SER A 132 -0.51 -3.28 2.82
N THR A 133 -0.47 -2.08 2.24
CA THR A 133 -0.40 -1.89 0.79
C THR A 133 0.72 -2.72 0.17
N HIS A 134 1.86 -2.85 0.85
CA HIS A 134 3.01 -3.58 0.33
C HIS A 134 2.69 -5.07 0.15
N ASP A 135 1.85 -5.63 1.01
CA ASP A 135 1.44 -7.02 0.96
C ASP A 135 0.56 -7.33 -0.26
N ILE A 136 -0.32 -6.39 -0.63
CA ILE A 136 -1.06 -6.43 -1.89
C ILE A 136 -0.11 -6.40 -3.09
N LEU A 137 0.86 -5.47 -3.08
CA LEU A 137 1.82 -5.34 -4.20
C LEU A 137 2.68 -6.58 -4.38
N ASN A 138 3.15 -7.16 -3.27
CA ASN A 138 3.93 -8.39 -3.27
C ASN A 138 3.13 -9.57 -3.83
N TYR A 139 1.87 -9.72 -3.40
CA TYR A 139 0.99 -10.76 -3.94
C TYR A 139 0.79 -10.60 -5.46
N LEU A 140 0.48 -9.39 -5.93
CA LEU A 140 0.26 -9.11 -7.36
C LEU A 140 1.54 -9.29 -8.20
N SER A 141 2.70 -8.98 -7.62
CA SER A 141 4.02 -9.23 -8.22
C SER A 141 4.31 -10.73 -8.33
N ALA A 142 4.17 -11.46 -7.21
CA ALA A 142 4.44 -12.89 -7.12
C ALA A 142 3.54 -13.72 -8.05
N THR A 143 2.26 -13.35 -8.16
CA THR A 143 1.28 -14.02 -9.02
C THR A 143 1.27 -13.51 -10.47
N LYS A 144 1.98 -12.41 -10.77
CA LYS A 144 2.06 -11.79 -12.10
C LYS A 144 0.69 -11.41 -12.68
N THR A 145 -0.28 -11.10 -11.82
CA THR A 145 -1.65 -10.72 -12.19
C THR A 145 -1.78 -9.23 -12.52
N GLY A 146 -0.83 -8.41 -12.06
CA GLY A 146 -0.77 -6.97 -12.33
C GLY A 146 -1.74 -6.14 -11.49
N TYR A 147 -1.55 -4.81 -11.46
CA TYR A 147 -2.29 -3.94 -10.54
C TYR A 147 -3.78 -3.77 -10.84
N ASN A 148 -4.23 -4.13 -12.05
CA ASN A 148 -5.65 -4.07 -12.44
C ASN A 148 -6.45 -5.28 -11.90
N HIS A 149 -5.79 -6.30 -11.35
CA HIS A 149 -6.46 -7.48 -10.82
C HIS A 149 -7.25 -7.16 -9.54
N VAL A 150 -8.49 -7.62 -9.49
CA VAL A 150 -9.35 -7.53 -8.31
C VAL A 150 -9.23 -8.84 -7.54
N ILE A 151 -8.58 -8.78 -6.38
CA ILE A 151 -8.37 -9.96 -5.53
C ILE A 151 -9.71 -10.41 -4.96
N SER A 152 -10.02 -11.69 -5.05
CA SER A 152 -11.30 -12.26 -4.63
C SER A 152 -11.14 -13.22 -3.45
N LYS A 153 -12.25 -13.49 -2.73
CA LYS A 153 -12.21 -14.27 -1.48
C LYS A 153 -11.64 -15.69 -1.67
N ASN A 154 -11.85 -16.33 -2.81
CA ASN A 154 -11.26 -17.65 -3.10
C ASN A 154 -9.73 -17.63 -3.24
N GLU A 155 -9.13 -16.47 -3.53
CA GLU A 155 -7.68 -16.27 -3.62
C GLU A 155 -7.02 -16.03 -2.25
N THR A 156 -7.78 -16.03 -1.15
CA THR A 156 -7.28 -15.73 0.20
C THR A 156 -6.11 -16.61 0.62
N TYR A 157 -6.21 -17.93 0.37
CA TYR A 157 -5.12 -18.84 0.69
C TYR A 157 -3.86 -18.51 -0.13
N ASP A 158 -4.03 -18.26 -1.43
CA ASP A 158 -2.94 -17.87 -2.32
C ASP A 158 -2.32 -16.53 -1.91
N PHE A 159 -3.12 -15.60 -1.39
CA PHE A 159 -2.64 -14.35 -0.80
C PHE A 159 -1.76 -14.62 0.42
N LEU A 160 -2.26 -15.40 1.39
CA LEU A 160 -1.56 -15.72 2.64
C LEU A 160 -0.17 -16.35 2.42
N ILE A 161 0.04 -17.10 1.34
CA ILE A 161 1.34 -17.72 1.05
C ILE A 161 2.28 -16.82 0.23
N ASN A 162 1.75 -15.80 -0.49
CA ASN A 162 2.50 -14.97 -1.45
C ASN A 162 2.61 -13.48 -1.09
N TYR A 163 2.01 -13.01 0.00
CA TYR A 163 1.97 -11.57 0.36
C TYR A 163 3.33 -10.90 0.69
N LYS A 164 4.47 -11.62 0.74
CA LYS A 164 5.81 -11.04 1.05
C LYS A 164 6.96 -11.65 0.26
N GLU A 165 7.81 -10.79 -0.32
CA GLU A 165 9.05 -11.14 -1.02
C GLU A 165 10.26 -10.86 -0.10
N ASN A 166 10.72 -11.84 0.70
CA ASN A 166 12.07 -11.93 1.32
C ASN A 166 12.22 -13.18 2.21
N GLU A 167 13.47 -13.59 2.47
CA GLU A 167 13.86 -14.85 3.15
C GLU A 167 13.37 -15.01 4.60
N THR A 168 13.00 -13.92 5.27
CA THR A 168 12.42 -13.95 6.62
C THR A 168 11.02 -13.33 6.59
N LYS A 169 10.02 -14.06 6.10
CA LYS A 169 8.63 -13.60 6.22
C LYS A 169 8.33 -13.47 7.72
N VAL A 170 7.75 -12.36 8.16
CA VAL A 170 7.14 -12.28 9.48
C VAL A 170 5.65 -12.06 9.27
N PHE A 171 4.85 -13.04 9.66
CA PHE A 171 3.40 -13.00 9.65
C PHE A 171 2.94 -12.56 11.04
N TYR A 172 2.39 -11.35 11.13
CA TYR A 172 1.82 -10.89 12.39
C TYR A 172 0.32 -11.14 12.38
N TYR A 173 -0.15 -11.66 13.48
CA TYR A 173 -1.56 -11.95 13.72
C TYR A 173 -1.93 -11.51 15.12
N TYR A 174 -3.22 -11.32 15.34
CA TYR A 174 -3.76 -10.90 16.63
C TYR A 174 -4.48 -12.08 17.28
N ASP A 175 -4.15 -12.38 18.54
CA ASP A 175 -4.76 -13.43 19.35
C ASP A 175 -5.49 -12.79 20.54
N ILE A 176 -6.78 -13.13 20.70
CA ILE A 176 -7.63 -12.65 21.80
C ILE A 176 -7.10 -13.06 23.19
N ASN A 177 -6.35 -14.16 23.26
CA ASN A 177 -5.73 -14.71 24.47
C ASN A 177 -4.21 -14.45 24.55
N GLY A 178 -3.64 -13.68 23.61
CA GLY A 178 -2.21 -13.35 23.62
C GLY A 178 -1.77 -12.55 24.86
N SER A 179 -0.47 -12.51 25.16
CA SER A 179 0.06 -11.67 26.25
C SER A 179 0.31 -10.24 25.77
N THR A 180 0.09 -9.25 26.64
CA THR A 180 0.24 -7.79 26.36
C THR A 180 1.65 -7.35 25.98
N PHE A 181 2.66 -8.19 26.22
CA PHE A 181 4.05 -7.98 25.81
C PHE A 181 4.35 -8.84 24.59
N TYR A 182 5.18 -8.36 23.65
CA TYR A 182 5.66 -9.14 22.50
C TYR A 182 6.02 -10.57 22.93
N GLY A 183 5.11 -11.51 22.64
CA GLY A 183 5.08 -12.80 23.29
C GLY A 183 4.44 -13.75 22.32
N VAL A 184 5.29 -14.55 21.68
CA VAL A 184 4.88 -15.52 20.68
C VAL A 184 4.02 -16.58 21.39
N ASP A 185 2.72 -16.69 21.08
CA ASP A 185 2.05 -17.99 21.25
C ASP A 185 2.74 -18.92 20.24
N GLU A 186 3.82 -19.56 20.67
CA GLU A 186 4.62 -20.42 19.82
C GLU A 186 3.81 -21.59 19.27
N ASN A 187 2.76 -22.03 19.97
CA ASN A 187 1.93 -23.12 19.52
C ASN A 187 1.02 -22.65 18.38
N LEU A 188 0.29 -21.55 18.57
CA LEU A 188 -0.57 -20.99 17.53
C LEU A 188 0.24 -20.54 16.31
N GLY A 189 1.40 -19.90 16.53
CA GLY A 189 2.33 -19.56 15.47
C GLY A 189 2.85 -20.79 14.70
N LYS A 190 3.10 -21.92 15.37
CA LYS A 190 3.44 -23.20 14.70
C LYS A 190 2.28 -23.73 13.86
N GLN A 191 1.04 -23.66 14.35
CA GLN A 191 -0.14 -24.11 13.61
C GLN A 191 -0.39 -23.27 12.34
N ILE A 192 -0.28 -21.95 12.43
CA ILE A 192 -0.34 -21.06 11.27
C ILE A 192 0.75 -21.45 10.27
N LYS A 193 2.00 -21.58 10.73
CA LYS A 193 3.14 -21.96 9.89
C LYS A 193 2.94 -23.31 9.18
N LEU A 194 2.30 -24.29 9.83
CA LEU A 194 1.96 -25.57 9.20
C LEU A 194 0.93 -25.42 8.07
N LYS A 195 0.03 -24.43 8.16
CA LYS A 195 -1.03 -24.19 7.18
C LYS A 195 -0.58 -23.32 6.00
N ILE A 196 0.20 -22.27 6.23
CA ILE A 196 0.58 -21.29 5.20
C ILE A 196 2.05 -21.41 4.72
N GLY A 197 2.81 -22.34 5.28
CA GLY A 197 4.18 -22.65 4.84
C GLY A 197 5.31 -21.96 5.64
N SER A 198 6.49 -22.59 5.58
CA SER A 198 7.62 -22.50 6.53
C SER A 198 8.37 -21.17 6.64
N ILE A 199 8.02 -20.15 5.85
CA ILE A 199 8.84 -18.94 5.69
C ILE A 199 8.43 -17.84 6.68
N ALA A 200 7.26 -17.95 7.32
CA ALA A 200 6.76 -16.96 8.28
C ALA A 200 7.23 -17.21 9.73
N LYS A 201 8.05 -16.31 10.30
CA LYS A 201 8.04 -16.06 11.74
C LYS A 201 6.64 -15.55 12.09
N CYS A 202 5.89 -16.32 12.85
CA CYS A 202 4.56 -15.91 13.28
C CYS A 202 4.72 -15.19 14.62
N SER A 203 4.31 -13.94 14.72
CA SER A 203 4.41 -13.17 15.96
C SER A 203 3.03 -12.67 16.34
N ALA A 204 2.56 -13.10 17.52
CA ALA A 204 1.33 -12.59 18.09
C ALA A 204 1.57 -11.14 18.54
N GLN A 205 0.67 -10.24 18.19
CA GLN A 205 0.49 -8.98 18.88
C GLN A 205 -0.82 -9.10 19.68
N PHE A 206 -0.83 -8.59 20.91
CA PHE A 206 -2.02 -8.64 21.76
C PHE A 206 -3.13 -7.75 21.22
N SER A 207 -4.35 -8.27 21.14
CA SER A 207 -5.54 -7.42 21.07
C SER A 207 -6.83 -8.18 21.34
N LYS A 208 -7.66 -7.66 22.27
CA LYS A 208 -9.11 -7.95 22.27
C LYS A 208 -9.86 -7.20 21.16
N GLU A 209 -9.24 -6.15 20.61
CA GLU A 209 -9.82 -5.27 19.61
C GLU A 209 -9.36 -5.64 18.20
N SER A 210 -10.20 -5.39 17.20
CA SER A 210 -9.81 -5.57 15.80
C SER A 210 -8.69 -4.62 15.41
N ALA A 211 -7.86 -5.03 14.45
CA ALA A 211 -6.82 -4.17 13.91
C ALA A 211 -7.45 -2.91 13.27
N ILE A 212 -6.80 -1.76 13.47
CA ILE A 212 -7.28 -0.49 12.92
C ILE A 212 -6.42 -0.11 11.73
N LYS A 213 -7.06 0.25 10.62
CA LYS A 213 -6.38 0.77 9.43
C LYS A 213 -5.83 2.17 9.69
N LYS A 214 -4.57 2.38 9.36
CA LYS A 214 -3.92 3.69 9.30
C LYS A 214 -3.42 3.96 7.88
N ILE A 215 -3.34 5.24 7.52
CA ILE A 215 -2.78 5.72 6.25
C ILE A 215 -1.54 6.56 6.59
N ASP A 216 -0.38 6.19 6.05
CA ASP A 216 0.84 7.00 6.11
C ASP A 216 0.76 8.05 5.03
N LYS A 217 1.00 9.30 5.42
CA LYS A 217 1.08 10.42 4.50
C LYS A 217 2.46 11.08 4.51
N SER A 218 3.51 10.28 4.70
CA SER A 218 4.89 10.74 4.56
C SER A 218 5.13 11.39 3.20
N SER A 219 5.89 12.48 3.18
CA SER A 219 6.43 13.06 1.96
C SER A 219 7.48 12.14 1.32
N ASN A 220 8.17 11.33 2.12
CA ASN A 220 9.41 10.68 1.71
C ASN A 220 9.19 9.35 0.96
N TYR A 221 7.95 8.90 0.82
CA TYR A 221 7.59 7.71 0.03
C TYR A 221 6.14 7.79 -0.47
N SER A 222 5.79 6.92 -1.43
CA SER A 222 4.40 6.75 -1.85
C SER A 222 3.54 6.37 -0.64
N TRP A 223 2.39 7.02 -0.50
CA TRP A 223 1.48 6.74 0.62
C TRP A 223 1.08 5.27 0.64
N MET A 224 0.83 4.76 1.84
CA MET A 224 0.43 3.38 2.07
C MET A 224 -0.51 3.31 3.26
N SER A 225 -1.34 2.28 3.27
CA SER A 225 -2.11 1.89 4.44
C SER A 225 -1.54 0.63 5.07
N TRP A 226 -1.74 0.48 6.38
CA TRP A 226 -1.50 -0.78 7.09
C TRP A 226 -2.50 -0.92 8.22
N TYR A 227 -2.80 -2.16 8.53
CA TYR A 227 -3.46 -2.52 9.76
C TYR A 227 -2.43 -2.56 10.88
N LYS A 228 -2.77 -1.98 12.03
CA LYS A 228 -2.03 -2.16 13.27
C LYS A 228 -3.02 -2.18 14.42
N VAL A 229 -2.79 -3.02 15.42
CA VAL A 229 -3.47 -2.88 16.70
C VAL A 229 -2.89 -1.70 17.46
N LEU A 230 -3.77 -0.84 17.97
CA LEU A 230 -3.39 0.12 18.99
C LEU A 230 -3.05 -0.70 20.24
N ASN A 231 -1.76 -0.82 20.56
CA ASN A 231 -1.40 -1.15 21.93
C ASN A 231 -2.07 -0.08 22.79
N SER A 232 -2.96 -0.47 23.69
CA SER A 232 -3.38 0.39 24.78
C SER A 232 -2.13 0.72 25.59
N ILE A 233 -1.41 1.77 25.19
CA ILE A 233 -0.60 2.51 26.14
C ILE A 233 -1.65 3.14 27.03
N GLY A 234 -1.71 2.65 28.28
CA GLY A 234 -2.68 3.10 29.24
C GLY A 234 -2.65 4.61 29.43
N GLU A 235 -3.83 5.12 29.81
CA GLU A 235 -4.12 6.44 30.38
C GLU A 235 -4.05 7.65 29.44
#